data_AF-A0A7C1PPR5-F1
#
_entry.id   AF-A0A7C1PPR5-F1
#
_cell.length_a   1.000
_cell.length_b   1.000
_cell.length_c   1.000
_cell.angle_alpha   90.00
_cell.angle_beta   90.00
_cell.angle_gamma   90.00
#
_symmetry.space_group_name_H-M   'P 1'
#
loop_
_entity.id
_entity.type
_entity.pdbx_description
1 polymer ?
#
loop_
_entity_poly.entity_id
_entity_poly.type
_entity_poly.pdbx_seq_one_letter_code
_entity_poly.pdbx_strand_id
1 'polypeptide(L)'
;MAVQKGLIKPKQSILEKDYKPMHFKKLLRLEAAWTMIPPAYFSHRKHGYWLDCANCHPDIFNNKKKATKHFAMIYNLDGKFCGVCHLKVAFPMNDCKGCHPDIKEY
;
A
#
# COMPACT_ATOMS: atom_id res chain seq x y z
N MET A 1 17.26 -5.42 0.19
CA MET A 1 16.94 -6.20 -1.04
C MET A 1 18.03 -5.99 -2.10
N ALA A 2 18.28 -6.97 -2.99
CA ALA A 2 19.34 -6.89 -4.01
C ALA A 2 19.24 -5.65 -4.92
N VAL A 3 18.02 -5.30 -5.34
CA VAL A 3 17.75 -4.08 -6.13
C VAL A 3 18.14 -2.79 -5.36
N GLN A 4 17.85 -2.69 -4.06
CA GLN A 4 18.25 -1.53 -3.24
C GLN A 4 19.76 -1.40 -3.07
N LYS A 5 20.47 -2.53 -3.09
CA LYS A 5 21.94 -2.58 -3.08
C LYS A 5 22.55 -2.32 -4.48
N GLY A 6 21.72 -2.10 -5.50
CA GLY A 6 22.17 -1.91 -6.89
C GLY A 6 22.71 -3.17 -7.56
N LEU A 7 22.53 -4.35 -6.94
CA LEU A 7 23.03 -5.63 -7.48
C LEU A 7 22.24 -6.08 -8.71
N ILE A 8 21.01 -5.59 -8.88
CA ILE A 8 20.18 -5.82 -10.06
C ILE A 8 19.48 -4.51 -10.47
N LYS A 9 19.28 -4.32 -11.78
CA LYS A 9 18.63 -3.14 -12.37
C LYS A 9 17.48 -3.58 -13.31
N PRO A 10 16.28 -3.82 -12.77
CA PRO A 10 15.13 -4.25 -13.57
C PRO A 10 14.75 -3.22 -14.62
N LYS A 11 14.40 -3.70 -15.83
CA LYS A 11 13.79 -2.85 -16.85
C LYS A 11 12.45 -2.31 -16.32
N GLN A 12 12.18 -1.03 -16.57
CA GLN A 12 10.95 -0.38 -16.11
C GLN A 12 9.76 -0.63 -17.05
N SER A 13 10.03 -0.92 -18.33
CA SER A 13 9.02 -1.33 -19.30
C SER A 13 9.63 -2.31 -20.30
N ILE A 14 8.80 -3.22 -20.79
CA ILE A 14 9.15 -4.13 -21.89
C ILE A 14 8.85 -3.51 -23.26
N LEU A 15 8.01 -2.47 -23.31
CA LEU A 15 7.54 -1.82 -24.54
C LEU A 15 8.34 -0.56 -24.86
N GLU A 16 8.62 0.25 -23.84
CA GLU A 16 9.26 1.56 -24.00
C GLU A 16 10.60 1.59 -23.28
N LYS A 17 11.69 1.76 -24.04
CA LYS A 17 13.05 1.75 -23.51
C LYS A 17 13.32 2.91 -22.53
N ASP A 18 12.71 4.07 -22.79
CA ASP A 18 12.94 5.30 -22.04
C ASP A 18 11.79 5.65 -21.08
N TYR A 19 10.92 4.67 -20.78
CA TYR A 19 9.84 4.85 -19.82
C TYR A 19 10.40 5.22 -18.45
N LYS A 20 9.94 6.36 -17.93
CA LYS A 20 10.27 6.84 -16.59
C LYS A 20 9.02 6.76 -15.72
N PRO A 21 8.95 5.79 -14.78
CA PRO A 21 7.79 5.69 -13.91
C PRO A 21 7.71 6.93 -13.02
N MET A 22 6.48 7.33 -12.74
CA MET A 22 6.22 8.42 -11.81
C MET A 22 6.66 8.02 -10.40
N HIS A 23 7.68 8.69 -9.87
CA HIS A 23 8.14 8.44 -8.51
C HIS A 23 7.25 9.10 -7.47
N PHE A 24 6.20 8.40 -7.03
CA PHE A 24 5.37 8.87 -5.92
C PHE A 24 5.81 8.23 -4.59
N LYS A 25 6.55 8.99 -3.77
CA LYS A 25 7.13 8.49 -2.50
C LYS A 25 6.32 8.88 -1.25
N LYS A 26 5.09 9.34 -1.42
CA LYS A 26 4.28 9.88 -0.34
C LYS A 26 3.91 8.81 0.69
N LEU A 27 4.20 9.11 1.96
CA LEU A 27 3.65 8.39 3.10
C LEU A 27 2.29 8.99 3.44
N LEU A 28 1.26 8.17 3.46
CA LEU A 28 -0.08 8.56 3.86
C LEU A 28 -0.31 8.16 5.32
N ARG A 29 -0.77 9.11 6.13
CA ARG A 29 -1.36 8.85 7.45
C ARG A 29 -2.86 8.66 7.24
N LEU A 30 -3.38 7.53 7.72
CA LEU A 30 -4.77 7.11 7.62
C LEU A 30 -5.33 7.06 9.04
N GLU A 31 -6.30 7.92 9.36
CA GLU A 31 -6.94 7.86 10.68
C GLU A 31 -7.70 6.55 10.83
N ALA A 32 -7.55 5.93 12.00
CA ALA A 32 -8.43 4.83 12.38
C ALA A 32 -9.82 5.38 12.72
N ALA A 33 -10.86 4.61 12.40
CA ALA A 33 -12.23 4.94 12.80
C ALA A 33 -12.45 4.73 14.30
N TRP A 34 -11.69 3.84 14.93
CA TRP A 34 -11.78 3.55 16.36
C TRP A 34 -10.77 4.41 17.13
N THR A 35 -11.25 5.12 18.14
CA THR A 35 -10.48 6.11 18.92
C THR A 35 -9.26 5.51 19.63
N MET A 36 -9.33 4.22 20.00
CA MET A 36 -8.25 3.52 20.71
C MET A 36 -7.19 2.94 19.78
N ILE A 37 -7.42 2.97 18.46
CA ILE A 37 -6.47 2.45 17.48
C ILE A 37 -5.67 3.62 16.90
N PRO A 38 -4.33 3.58 16.95
CA PRO A 38 -3.53 4.64 16.38
C PRO A 38 -3.64 4.65 14.85
N PRO A 39 -3.20 5.72 14.17
CA PRO A 39 -3.26 5.83 12.73
C PRO A 39 -2.50 4.71 12.02
N ALA A 40 -2.99 4.30 10.86
CA ALA A 40 -2.23 3.47 9.94
C ALA A 40 -1.36 4.33 9.02
N TYR A 41 -0.25 3.77 8.55
CA TYR A 41 0.61 4.43 7.57
C TYR A 41 0.77 3.60 6.29
N PHE A 42 0.47 4.22 5.16
CA PHE A 42 0.62 3.61 3.83
C PHE A 42 1.76 4.26 3.06
N SER A 43 2.71 3.46 2.55
CA SER A 43 3.88 3.94 1.80
C SER A 43 3.76 3.59 0.31
N HIS A 44 3.55 4.59 -0.55
CA HIS A 44 3.59 4.37 -2.00
C HIS A 44 4.95 3.86 -2.48
N ARG A 45 6.05 4.27 -1.83
CA ARG A 45 7.39 3.80 -2.18
C ARG A 45 7.54 2.29 -2.02
N LYS A 46 6.95 1.71 -0.96
CA LYS A 46 7.00 0.27 -0.71
C LYS A 46 6.08 -0.50 -1.68
N HIS A 47 4.88 0.03 -1.93
CA HIS A 47 3.88 -0.64 -2.76
C HIS A 47 4.17 -0.50 -4.26
N GLY A 48 4.61 0.67 -4.72
CA GLY A 48 4.96 0.95 -6.11
C GLY A 48 6.39 0.54 -6.50
N TYR A 49 7.02 -0.35 -5.72
CA TYR A 49 8.38 -0.78 -6.04
C TYR A 49 8.42 -1.77 -7.22
N TRP A 50 7.39 -2.62 -7.30
CA TRP A 50 7.19 -3.61 -8.36
C TRP A 50 5.81 -3.50 -9.01
N LEU A 51 4.98 -2.58 -8.56
CA LEU A 51 3.61 -2.37 -9.02
C LEU A 51 3.47 -0.97 -9.58
N ASP A 52 2.57 -0.83 -10.54
CA ASP A 52 2.21 0.43 -11.16
C ASP A 52 0.96 1.05 -10.53
N CYS A 53 0.71 2.32 -10.84
CA CYS A 53 -0.44 3.07 -10.34
C CYS A 53 -1.77 2.36 -10.61
N ALA A 54 -1.88 1.71 -11.79
CA ALA A 54 -3.08 1.01 -12.24
C ALA A 54 -3.39 -0.26 -11.43
N ASN A 55 -2.41 -0.80 -10.69
CA ASN A 55 -2.67 -1.95 -9.81
C ASN A 55 -3.56 -1.58 -8.62
N CYS A 56 -3.63 -0.29 -8.26
CA CYS A 56 -4.39 0.20 -7.11
C CYS A 56 -5.51 1.16 -7.50
N HIS A 57 -5.29 1.98 -8.53
CA HIS A 57 -6.20 3.08 -8.89
C HIS A 57 -6.84 2.86 -10.27
N PRO A 58 -8.13 3.20 -10.43
CA PRO A 58 -9.05 3.72 -9.41
C PRO A 58 -9.79 2.61 -8.64
N ASP A 59 -9.59 1.34 -9.00
CA ASP A 59 -10.48 0.25 -8.64
C ASP A 59 -10.45 -0.11 -7.15
N ILE A 60 -9.25 -0.16 -6.55
CA ILE A 60 -9.09 -0.48 -5.13
C ILE A 60 -9.16 0.79 -4.28
N PHE A 61 -8.50 1.86 -4.73
CA PHE A 61 -8.48 3.15 -4.06
C PHE A 61 -8.76 4.26 -5.06
N ASN A 62 -9.45 5.32 -4.63
CA ASN A 62 -9.63 6.49 -5.46
C ASN A 62 -8.31 7.27 -5.60
N ASN A 63 -8.06 7.86 -6.76
CA ASN A 63 -6.90 8.71 -7.03
C ASN A 63 -6.96 10.06 -6.30
N LYS A 64 -8.16 10.53 -5.94
CA LYS A 64 -8.36 11.75 -5.15
C LYS A 64 -8.26 11.47 -3.66
N LYS A 65 -7.46 12.29 -2.96
CA LYS A 65 -7.26 12.20 -1.51
C LYS A 65 -8.61 12.26 -0.78
N LYS A 66 -8.82 11.35 0.18
CA LYS A 66 -10.05 11.22 0.98
C LYS A 66 -11.34 10.97 0.17
N ALA A 67 -11.24 10.53 -1.08
CA ALA A 67 -12.42 10.21 -1.91
C ALA A 67 -12.81 8.73 -1.91
N THR A 68 -11.96 7.84 -1.39
CA THR A 68 -12.28 6.42 -1.22
C THR A 68 -13.41 6.27 -0.20
N LYS A 69 -14.59 5.84 -0.66
CA LYS A 69 -15.76 5.63 0.19
C LYS A 69 -15.70 4.23 0.84
N HIS A 70 -16.37 4.09 1.99
CA HIS A 70 -16.50 2.82 2.69
C HIS A 70 -15.18 2.14 3.03
N PHE A 71 -14.09 2.90 3.21
CA PHE A 71 -12.81 2.34 3.62
C PHE A 71 -12.79 2.11 5.14
N ALA A 72 -12.91 0.85 5.56
CA ALA A 72 -12.91 0.44 6.97
C ALA A 72 -12.30 -0.95 7.14
N MET A 73 -11.87 -1.30 8.36
CA MET A 73 -11.18 -2.57 8.63
C MET A 73 -12.03 -3.80 8.29
N ILE A 74 -13.34 -3.77 8.53
CA ILE A 74 -14.24 -4.87 8.16
C ILE A 74 -14.16 -5.22 6.66
N TYR A 75 -14.18 -4.21 5.79
CA TYR A 75 -14.07 -4.42 4.35
C TYR A 75 -12.67 -4.88 3.92
N ASN A 76 -11.64 -4.51 4.68
CA ASN A 76 -10.31 -5.05 4.46
C ASN A 76 -10.29 -6.57 4.71
N LEU A 77 -10.94 -7.03 5.79
CA LEU A 77 -11.06 -8.46 6.09
C LEU A 77 -11.95 -9.21 5.06
N ASP A 78 -12.90 -8.53 4.44
CA ASP A 78 -13.70 -9.05 3.31
C ASP A 78 -12.93 -9.07 1.97
N GLY A 79 -11.62 -8.84 1.97
CA GLY A 79 -10.78 -8.89 0.77
C GLY A 79 -10.86 -7.66 -0.13
N LYS A 80 -11.37 -6.53 0.37
CA LYS A 80 -11.32 -5.23 -0.32
C LYS A 80 -10.12 -4.41 0.17
N PHE A 81 -9.84 -3.30 -0.51
CA PHE A 81 -8.79 -2.35 -0.11
C PHE A 81 -7.43 -3.04 0.12
N CYS A 82 -6.85 -2.93 1.32
CA CYS A 82 -5.58 -3.56 1.64
C CYS A 82 -5.69 -5.10 1.61
N GLY A 83 -6.88 -5.65 1.89
CA GLY A 83 -7.15 -7.09 1.89
C GLY A 83 -7.06 -7.76 0.52
N VAL A 84 -7.15 -6.99 -0.58
CA VAL A 84 -6.93 -7.52 -1.94
C VAL A 84 -5.58 -8.22 -2.04
N CYS A 85 -4.57 -7.66 -1.35
CA CYS A 85 -3.21 -8.19 -1.35
C CYS A 85 -2.84 -8.87 -0.03
N HIS A 86 -3.12 -8.24 1.12
CA HIS A 86 -2.67 -8.70 2.44
C HIS A 86 -3.38 -9.94 3.00
N LEU A 87 -4.33 -10.53 2.25
CA LEU A 87 -4.92 -11.82 2.59
C LEU A 87 -4.42 -12.97 1.72
N LYS A 88 -3.67 -12.68 0.65
CA LYS A 88 -3.33 -13.69 -0.38
C LYS A 88 -1.86 -13.67 -0.80
N VAL A 89 -1.26 -12.49 -0.96
CA VAL A 89 0.06 -12.33 -1.60
C VAL A 89 1.06 -11.52 -0.77
N ALA A 90 0.61 -10.84 0.28
CA ALA A 90 1.45 -10.09 1.20
C ALA A 90 1.28 -10.60 2.64
N PHE A 91 1.99 -9.99 3.59
CA PHE A 91 1.90 -10.38 5.00
C PHE A 91 0.44 -10.31 5.49
N PRO A 92 0.03 -11.25 6.37
CA PRO A 92 -1.35 -11.37 6.83
C PRO A 92 -1.80 -10.17 7.67
N MET A 93 -3.09 -9.86 7.60
CA MET A 93 -3.70 -8.72 8.32
C MET A 93 -3.87 -8.93 9.84
N ASN A 94 -3.36 -10.02 10.40
CA ASN A 94 -3.35 -10.25 11.84
C ASN A 94 -2.16 -9.58 12.55
N ASP A 95 -1.17 -9.08 11.82
CA ASP A 95 -0.11 -8.22 12.35
C ASP A 95 -0.54 -6.74 12.30
N CYS A 96 -1.16 -6.29 13.39
CA CYS A 96 -1.64 -4.91 13.53
C CYS A 96 -0.53 -3.87 13.37
N LYS A 97 0.68 -4.16 13.88
CA LYS A 97 1.84 -3.25 13.86
C LYS A 97 2.36 -3.00 12.45
N GLY A 98 2.15 -3.94 11.53
CA GLY A 98 2.51 -3.79 10.12
C GLY A 98 1.92 -2.55 9.46
N CYS A 99 0.70 -2.16 9.88
CA CYS A 99 0.00 -0.97 9.41
C CYS A 99 -0.05 0.14 10.45
N HIS A 100 -0.26 -0.21 11.72
CA HIS A 100 -0.43 0.69 12.86
C HIS A 100 0.81 0.62 13.76
N PRO A 101 1.94 1.26 13.38
CA PRO A 101 3.22 1.09 14.07
C PRO A 101 3.20 1.51 15.54
N ASP A 102 2.29 2.43 15.89
CA ASP A 102 2.15 2.96 17.25
C ASP A 102 1.19 2.13 18.12
N ILE A 103 0.65 1.00 17.61
CA ILE A 103 -0.24 0.15 18.38
C ILE A 103 0.54 -0.53 19.50
N LYS A 104 0.01 -0.40 20.72
CA LYS A 104 0.59 -1.05 21.89
C LYS A 104 0.10 -2.49 21.94
N GLU A 105 1.03 -3.42 22.00
CA GLU A 105 0.73 -4.79 22.41
C GLU A 105 0.53 -4.78 23.93
N TYR A 106 -0.57 -5.38 24.38
CA TYR A 106 -0.88 -5.61 25.79
C TYR A 106 -0.79 -7.10 26.08
#